data_AF-A0A6H0KJI0-F1
#
_entry.id   AF-A0A6H0KJI0-F1
#
_cell.length_a   1.000
_cell.length_b   1.000
_cell.length_c   1.000
_cell.angle_alpha   90.00
_cell.angle_beta   90.00
_cell.angle_gamma   90.00
#
_symmetry.space_group_name_H-M   'P 1'
#
loop_
_entity.id
_entity.type
_entity.pdbx_description
1 polymer ?
#
loop_
_entity_poly.entity_id
_entity_poly.type
_entity_poly.pdbx_seq_one_letter_code
_entity_poly.pdbx_strand_id
1 'polypeptide(L)'
;MLTEVFICQHISEVYCPLDEVQNVAGWEKFARCLADSKYKVFITGSNAQMLSKEIYTTLGGRYIAMEIYPFSFVEYLQCNHYLLPRHWEYDTTVKTDLVCVNI
;
A
#
# COMPACT_ATOMS: atom_id res chain seq x y z
N MET A 1 -4.58 8.08 -1.39
CA MET A 1 -3.15 8.09 -1.77
C MET A 1 -2.77 6.62 -1.88
N LEU A 2 -2.40 6.17 -3.08
CA LEU A 2 -1.91 4.80 -3.24
C LEU A 2 -0.49 4.79 -2.70
N THR A 3 -0.22 4.00 -1.67
CA THR A 3 1.15 3.76 -1.20
C THR A 3 1.58 2.40 -1.73
N GLU A 4 2.66 2.37 -2.49
CA GLU A 4 3.16 1.15 -3.09
C GLU A 4 4.34 0.64 -2.27
N VAL A 5 4.38 -0.66 -1.95
CA VAL A 5 5.46 -1.28 -1.18
C VAL A 5 6.16 -2.32 -2.04
N PHE A 6 7.46 -2.17 -2.26
CA PHE A 6 8.30 -3.24 -2.82
C PHE A 6 9.08 -3.94 -1.73
N ILE A 7 9.05 -5.28 -1.72
CA ILE A 7 9.83 -6.12 -0.82
C ILE A 7 10.78 -6.97 -1.66
N CYS A 8 12.09 -6.71 -1.54
CA CYS A 8 13.10 -7.64 -2.04
C CYS A 8 13.47 -8.64 -0.93
N GLN A 9 13.23 -9.93 -1.16
CA GLN A 9 13.47 -10.98 -0.17
C GLN A 9 14.89 -11.54 -0.29
N HIS A 10 15.77 -11.16 0.64
CA HIS A 10 16.96 -11.94 0.98
C HIS A 10 17.12 -12.05 2.50
N ILE A 11 17.80 -13.12 2.95
CA ILE A 11 17.98 -13.51 4.36
C ILE A 11 19.16 -12.72 4.95
N SER A 12 19.00 -11.41 5.09
CA SER A 12 19.95 -10.57 5.83
C SER A 12 19.29 -9.96 7.06
N GLU A 13 20.08 -9.71 8.10
CA GLU A 13 19.62 -9.05 9.33
C GLU A 13 19.49 -7.53 9.19
N VAL A 14 19.84 -6.96 8.03
CA VAL A 14 19.84 -5.52 7.80
C VAL A 14 18.73 -5.11 6.85
N TYR A 15 17.86 -4.25 7.37
CA TYR A 15 16.71 -3.69 6.69
C TYR A 15 17.02 -2.27 6.19
N CYS A 16 16.65 -1.98 4.94
CA CYS A 16 16.80 -0.66 4.35
C CYS A 16 15.43 -0.15 3.86
N PRO A 17 14.70 0.61 4.69
CA PRO A 17 13.50 1.30 4.25
C PRO A 17 13.87 2.57 3.47
N LEU A 18 13.34 2.69 2.26
CA LEU A 18 13.47 3.84 1.38
C LEU A 18 12.08 4.41 1.16
N ASP A 19 11.85 5.61 1.68
CA ASP A 19 10.56 6.29 1.59
C ASP A 19 10.56 7.37 0.51
N GLU A 20 9.41 7.54 -0.14
CA GLU A 20 9.16 8.49 -1.22
C GLU A 20 10.27 8.50 -2.30
N VAL A 21 10.70 7.32 -2.75
CA VAL A 21 11.85 7.16 -3.65
C VAL A 21 11.68 7.83 -5.01
N GLN A 22 10.44 8.10 -5.43
CA GLN A 22 10.17 8.83 -6.67
C GLN A 22 10.78 10.24 -6.69
N ASN A 23 11.13 10.79 -5.54
CA ASN A 23 11.80 12.10 -5.44
C ASN A 23 13.31 12.04 -5.74
N VAL A 24 13.90 10.84 -5.83
CA VAL A 24 15.35 10.64 -6.00
C VAL A 24 15.63 10.05 -7.37
N ALA A 25 16.33 10.78 -8.24
CA ALA A 25 16.68 10.27 -9.56
C ALA A 25 17.64 9.07 -9.49
N GLY A 26 17.34 7.99 -10.23
CA GLY A 26 18.19 6.80 -10.31
C GLY A 26 18.12 5.86 -9.09
N TRP A 27 17.09 6.01 -8.25
CA TRP A 27 16.84 5.17 -7.08
C TRP A 27 16.75 3.67 -7.43
N GLU A 28 16.31 3.33 -8.64
CA GLU A 28 16.10 1.95 -9.09
C GLU A 28 17.43 1.18 -9.11
N LYS A 29 18.51 1.83 -9.57
CA LYS A 29 19.86 1.24 -9.60
C LYS A 29 20.43 1.09 -8.19
N PHE A 30 20.12 2.03 -7.30
CA PHE A 30 20.54 1.97 -5.91
C PHE A 30 19.83 0.84 -5.17
N ALA A 31 18.50 0.75 -5.28
CA ALA A 31 17.71 -0.35 -4.73
C ALA A 31 18.16 -1.71 -5.27
N ARG A 32 18.47 -1.79 -6.57
CA ARG A 32 19.07 -2.96 -7.21
C ARG A 32 20.40 -3.35 -6.56
N CYS A 33 21.30 -2.40 -6.35
CA CYS A 33 22.60 -2.64 -5.74
C CYS A 33 22.48 -3.15 -4.29
N LEU A 34 21.56 -2.58 -3.51
CA LEU A 34 21.25 -3.05 -2.15
C LEU A 34 20.69 -4.47 -2.15
N ALA A 35 19.75 -4.76 -3.05
CA ALA A 35 19.18 -6.10 -3.21
C ALA A 35 20.23 -7.14 -3.62
N ASP A 36 21.10 -6.82 -4.57
CA ASP A 36 22.19 -7.70 -5.02
C ASP A 36 23.23 -7.90 -3.90
N SER A 37 23.41 -6.90 -3.02
CA SER A 37 24.23 -6.98 -1.80
C SER A 37 23.55 -7.71 -0.63
N LYS A 38 22.44 -8.42 -0.90
CA LYS A 38 21.66 -9.23 0.05
C LYS A 38 20.87 -8.46 1.11
N TYR A 39 20.76 -7.14 1.03
CA TYR A 39 19.92 -6.36 1.96
C TYR A 39 18.43 -6.61 1.69
N LYS A 40 17.61 -6.54 2.75
CA LYS A 40 16.16 -6.48 2.60
C LYS A 40 15.73 -5.03 2.38
N VAL A 41 15.39 -4.71 1.14
CA VAL A 41 15.00 -3.36 0.74
C VAL A 41 13.48 -3.27 0.78
N PHE A 42 12.99 -2.26 1.49
CA PHE A 42 11.59 -1.82 1.46
C PHE A 42 11.53 -0.48 0.76
N ILE A 43 10.61 -0.35 -0.19
CA ILE A 43 10.48 0.87 -0.97
C ILE A 43 9.05 1.33 -0.85
N THR A 44 8.83 2.57 -0.47
CA THR A 44 7.53 3.21 -0.41
C THR A 44 7.48 4.43 -1.32
N GLY A 45 6.28 4.72 -1.83
CA GLY A 45 6.02 5.97 -2.52
C GLY A 45 4.54 6.17 -2.81
N SER A 46 4.14 7.43 -2.84
CA SER A 46 2.75 7.85 -3.01
C SER A 46 2.31 7.99 -4.49
N ASN A 47 3.17 7.62 -5.43
CA ASN A 47 2.96 7.83 -6.87
C ASN A 47 2.71 6.50 -7.58
N ALA A 48 1.55 6.39 -8.26
CA ALA A 48 1.12 5.21 -9.01
C ALA A 48 2.05 4.81 -10.18
N GLN A 49 3.00 5.66 -10.56
CA GLN A 49 4.00 5.33 -11.58
C GLN A 49 5.09 4.37 -11.09
N MET A 50 5.22 4.18 -9.77
CA MET A 50 6.24 3.30 -9.20
C MET A 50 6.00 1.81 -9.51
N LEU A 51 4.75 1.40 -9.78
CA LEU A 51 4.40 0.06 -10.28
C LEU A 51 4.39 -0.08 -11.81
N SER A 52 4.98 0.87 -12.54
CA SER A 52 5.09 0.74 -13.99
C SER A 52 5.90 -0.50 -14.38
N LYS A 53 5.48 -1.17 -15.47
CA LYS A 53 6.12 -2.38 -16.00
C LYS A 53 7.63 -2.19 -16.25
N GLU A 54 8.08 -0.95 -16.46
CA GLU A 54 9.47 -0.55 -16.64
C GLU A 54 10.31 -0.72 -15.36
N ILE A 55 9.77 -0.35 -14.20
CA ILE A 55 10.43 -0.53 -12.89
C ILE A 55 10.54 -2.01 -12.56
N TYR A 56 9.50 -2.77 -12.87
CA TYR A 56 9.51 -4.23 -12.75
C TYR A 56 10.66 -4.85 -13.57
N THR A 57 10.82 -4.45 -14.83
CA THR A 57 11.92 -4.95 -15.65
C THR A 57 13.30 -4.56 -15.11
N THR A 58 13.45 -3.33 -14.61
CA THR A 58 14.71 -2.80 -14.05
C THR A 58 15.14 -3.54 -12.79
N LEU A 59 14.20 -3.83 -11.89
CA LEU A 59 14.45 -4.53 -10.64
C LEU A 59 14.56 -6.06 -10.81
N GLY A 60 14.40 -6.58 -12.04
CA GLY A 60 14.70 -7.95 -12.47
C GLY A 60 13.91 -9.07 -11.76
N GLY A 61 12.60 -8.88 -11.60
CA GLY A 61 11.62 -9.89 -11.18
C GLY A 61 11.73 -10.44 -9.75
N ARG A 62 12.65 -9.97 -8.91
CA ARG A 62 12.90 -10.50 -7.54
C ARG A 62 12.34 -9.61 -6.43
N TYR A 63 11.18 -9.01 -6.67
CA TYR A 63 10.52 -8.12 -5.74
C TYR A 63 9.03 -8.47 -5.69
N ILE A 64 8.43 -8.28 -4.52
CA ILE A 64 7.00 -8.39 -4.32
C ILE A 64 6.48 -6.97 -4.23
N ALA A 65 5.64 -6.60 -5.19
CA ALA A 65 4.92 -5.35 -5.19
C ALA A 65 3.58 -5.50 -4.46
N MET A 66 3.23 -4.49 -3.68
CA MET A 66 1.95 -4.41 -2.99
C MET A 66 1.39 -3.01 -3.14
N GLU A 67 0.13 -2.91 -3.51
CA GLU A 67 -0.64 -1.67 -3.53
C GLU A 67 -1.42 -1.54 -2.22
N ILE A 68 -1.25 -0.41 -1.54
CA ILE A 68 -2.04 -0.06 -0.36
C ILE A 68 -3.05 1.00 -0.76
N TYR A 69 -4.32 0.65 -0.62
CA TYR A 69 -5.46 1.52 -0.85
C TYR A 69 -5.91 2.16 0.46
N PRO A 70 -6.52 3.36 0.42
CA PRO A 70 -7.25 3.86 1.58
C PRO A 70 -8.39 2.91 1.94
N PHE A 71 -8.80 2.93 3.21
CA PHE A 71 -9.93 2.13 3.66
C PHE A 71 -11.16 2.39 2.80
N SER A 72 -11.80 1.30 2.37
CA SER A 72 -13.18 1.34 1.92
C SER A 72 -14.08 1.83 3.06
N PHE A 73 -15.28 2.31 2.71
CA PHE A 73 -16.22 2.82 3.71
C PHE A 73 -16.52 1.78 4.81
N VAL A 74 -16.65 0.50 4.43
CA VAL A 74 -16.90 -0.59 5.39
C VAL A 74 -15.69 -0.82 6.30
N GLU A 75 -14.47 -0.84 5.76
CA GLU A 75 -13.25 -0.99 6.55
C GLU A 75 -13.06 0.18 7.51
N TYR A 76 -13.39 1.40 7.07
CA TYR A 76 -13.39 2.58 7.93
C TYR A 76 -14.38 2.40 9.09
N LEU A 77 -15.60 1.95 8.81
CA LEU A 77 -16.60 1.73 9.85
C LEU A 77 -16.18 0.65 10.85
N GLN A 78 -15.63 -0.47 10.36
CA GLN A 78 -15.10 -1.54 11.18
C GLN A 78 -13.92 -1.08 12.05
N CYS A 79 -12.98 -0.33 11.47
CA CYS A 79 -11.83 0.24 12.19
C CYS A 79 -12.28 1.18 13.33
N ASN A 80 -13.35 1.93 13.11
CA ASN A 80 -13.95 2.81 14.12
C ASN A 80 -14.98 2.10 15.02
N HIS A 81 -15.13 0.77 14.91
CA HIS A 81 -16.06 -0.04 15.70
C HIS A 81 -17.55 0.32 15.55
N TYR A 82 -17.95 0.87 14.39
CA TYR A 82 -19.36 1.04 14.05
C TYR A 82 -19.97 -0.29 13.62
N LEU A 83 -21.12 -0.64 14.19
CA LEU A 83 -21.86 -1.85 13.84
C LEU A 83 -22.72 -1.60 12.60
N LEU A 84 -22.46 -2.32 11.51
CA LEU A 84 -23.33 -2.34 10.34
C LEU A 84 -24.41 -3.42 10.51
N PRO A 85 -25.70 -3.07 10.59
CA PRO A 85 -26.76 -4.06 10.54
C PRO A 85 -26.77 -4.78 9.18
N ARG A 86 -27.18 -6.06 9.15
CA ARG A 86 -27.12 -6.93 7.97
C ARG A 86 -27.94 -6.45 6.76
N HIS A 87 -28.87 -5.52 6.99
CA HIS A 87 -29.76 -4.91 6.00
C HIS A 87 -29.69 -3.38 6.08
N TRP A 88 -28.52 -2.82 5.79
CA TRP A 88 -28.36 -1.37 5.69
C TRP A 88 -28.79 -0.93 4.28
N GLU A 89 -29.92 -0.26 4.18
CA GLU A 89 -30.35 0.42 2.95
C GLU A 89 -29.93 1.90 3.01
N TYR A 90 -29.50 2.46 1.88
CA TYR A 90 -29.25 3.89 1.75
C TYR A 90 -30.59 4.64 1.81
N ASP A 91 -31.00 5.07 3.00
CA ASP A 91 -32.16 5.95 3.12
C ASP A 91 -31.73 7.39 2.80
N THR A 92 -32.07 7.86 1.60
CA THR A 92 -31.77 9.22 1.12
C THR A 92 -32.46 10.32 1.93
N THR A 93 -33.33 9.96 2.88
CA THR A 93 -34.17 10.88 3.64
C THR A 93 -33.56 11.30 4.98
N VAL A 94 -32.60 10.53 5.52
CA VAL A 94 -32.06 10.77 6.86
C VAL A 94 -30.64 11.31 6.77
N LYS A 95 -30.48 12.54 7.24
CA LYS A 95 -29.22 13.25 7.40
C LYS A 95 -28.33 12.48 8.37
N THR A 96 -27.32 11.80 7.82
CA THR A 96 -26.01 11.54 8.44
C THR A 96 -25.98 11.22 9.93
N ASP A 97 -26.75 10.23 10.37
CA ASP A 97 -26.47 9.52 11.61
C ASP A 97 -26.53 8.03 11.30
N LEU A 98 -25.47 7.30 11.67
CA LEU A 98 -25.45 5.83 11.59
C LEU A 98 -26.43 5.29 12.63
N VAL A 99 -27.71 5.23 12.26
CA VAL A 99 -28.75 4.68 13.12
C VAL A 99 -28.77 3.17 12.94
N CYS A 100 -28.44 2.44 14.00
CA CYS A 100 -28.69 1.00 14.09
C CYS A 100 -30.20 0.75 13.96
N VAL A 101 -30.65 0.28 12.80
CA VAL A 101 -32.00 -0.26 12.63
C VAL A 101 -31.98 -1.71 13.10
N ASN A 102 -32.49 -1.95 14.30
CA ASN A 102 -32.83 -3.29 14.76
C ASN A 102 -34.12 -3.72 14.06
N ILE A 103 -34.02 -4.74 13.20
CA ILE A 103 -35.17 -5.51 12.73
C ILE A 103 -35.52 -6.55 13.79
#